data_AF-A0A662TPI4-F1
#
_entry.id   AF-A0A662TPI4-F1
#
_cell.length_a   1.000
_cell.length_b   1.000
_cell.length_c   1.000
_cell.angle_alpha   90.00
_cell.angle_beta   90.00
_cell.angle_gamma   90.00
#
_symmetry.space_group_name_H-M   'P 1'
#
loop_
_entity.id
_entity.type
_entity.pdbx_description
1 polymer ?
#
loop_
_entity_poly.entity_id
_entity_poly.type
_entity_poly.pdbx_seq_one_letter_code
_entity_poly.pdbx_strand_id
1 'polypeptide(L)'
;MSGIDEETVRERQSRVARAGGKWEEYVRLYLTEREDLKKAGIDIIYGKSENRIKERSEILWKMLSIPLMASPYYESVWGDIDLVAVKGRDLPIAVISCKVSLHGRFTETLFWSLLFRTLSRIKVVLATPDGGRGRENLWVSEWGTPENPTKDRLLAESYLDGVYVENVPEFCKGIRPGQGTVFGGIVRPLEELPADLIRWGEEVSKFIHLRKELRNFY
;
A
#
# COMPACT_ATOMS: atom_id res chain seq x y z
N MET A 1 22.08 -35.00 19.97
CA MET A 1 22.07 -34.64 18.54
C MET A 1 20.76 -33.94 18.24
N SER A 2 20.86 -32.84 17.51
CA SER A 2 19.89 -31.74 17.28
C SER A 2 18.43 -32.15 17.06
N GLY A 3 17.53 -31.57 17.86
CA GLY A 3 16.11 -31.51 17.57
C GLY A 3 15.86 -30.64 16.35
N ILE A 4 15.24 -31.24 15.33
CA ILE A 4 14.73 -30.54 14.16
C ILE A 4 13.44 -29.86 14.61
N ASP A 5 13.46 -28.54 14.66
CA ASP A 5 12.35 -27.68 15.04
C ASP A 5 11.31 -27.68 13.90
N GLU A 6 10.34 -28.59 13.96
CA GLU A 6 9.17 -28.58 13.08
C GLU A 6 8.25 -27.41 13.47
N GLU A 7 8.54 -26.20 12.96
CA GLU A 7 7.66 -25.02 13.10
C GLU A 7 6.25 -25.39 12.61
N THR A 8 5.26 -25.33 13.50
CA THR A 8 3.89 -25.64 13.12
C THR A 8 3.34 -24.60 12.16
N VAL A 9 2.39 -24.98 11.30
CA VAL A 9 1.71 -24.04 10.38
C VAL A 9 1.13 -22.83 11.13
N ARG A 10 0.62 -23.05 12.34
CA ARG A 10 0.03 -21.99 13.18
C ARG A 10 1.08 -20.99 13.67
N GLU A 11 2.23 -21.46 14.12
CA GLU A 11 3.34 -20.61 14.55
C GLU A 11 3.89 -19.79 13.38
N ARG A 12 4.06 -20.43 12.22
CA ARG A 12 4.46 -19.75 10.98
C ARG A 12 3.47 -18.65 10.59
N GLN A 13 2.16 -18.93 10.59
CA GLN A 13 1.14 -17.94 10.25
C GLN A 13 1.11 -16.78 11.25
N SER A 14 1.25 -17.06 12.55
CA SER A 14 1.34 -16.03 13.59
C SER A 14 2.56 -15.13 13.40
N ARG A 15 3.74 -15.72 13.12
CA ARG A 15 4.97 -15.00 12.84
C ARG A 15 4.86 -14.12 11.60
N VAL A 16 4.28 -14.64 10.52
CA VAL A 16 4.05 -13.89 9.27
C VAL A 16 3.08 -12.74 9.49
N ALA A 17 1.99 -12.95 10.23
CA ALA A 17 1.04 -11.90 10.56
C ALA A 17 1.68 -10.80 11.42
N ARG A 18 2.49 -11.18 12.41
CA ARG A 18 3.24 -10.25 13.26
C ARG A 18 4.25 -9.43 12.47
N ALA A 19 4.99 -10.06 11.55
CA ALA A 19 5.91 -9.36 10.66
C ALA A 19 5.17 -8.37 9.75
N GLY A 20 4.01 -8.76 9.20
CA GLY A 20 3.16 -7.86 8.42
C GLY A 20 2.68 -6.65 9.22
N GLY A 21 2.17 -6.87 10.44
CA GLY A 21 1.73 -5.78 11.32
C GLY A 21 2.86 -4.84 11.73
N LYS A 22 4.07 -5.38 11.98
CA LYS A 22 5.27 -4.56 12.25
C LYS A 22 5.66 -3.68 11.07
N TRP A 23 5.66 -4.23 9.86
CA TRP A 23 6.00 -3.47 8.65
C TRP A 23 5.00 -2.35 8.37
N GLU A 24 3.71 -2.65 8.51
CA GLU A 24 2.67 -1.63 8.38
C GLU A 24 2.83 -0.51 9.41
N GLU A 25 3.11 -0.87 10.67
CA GLU A 25 3.32 0.14 11.71
C GLU A 25 4.57 0.99 11.44
N TYR A 26 5.64 0.36 10.96
CA TYR A 26 6.85 1.05 10.51
C TYR A 26 6.53 2.08 9.43
N VAL A 27 5.85 1.69 8.36
CA VAL A 27 5.48 2.60 7.26
C VAL A 27 4.55 3.71 7.76
N ARG A 28 3.57 3.38 8.62
CA ARG A 28 2.64 4.36 9.18
C ARG A 28 3.36 5.42 10.00
N LEU A 29 4.25 5.01 10.91
CA LEU A 29 5.04 5.93 11.74
C LEU A 29 5.98 6.76 10.87
N TYR A 30 6.71 6.12 9.96
CA TYR A 30 7.59 6.78 9.02
C TYR A 30 6.88 7.94 8.31
N LEU A 31 5.70 7.70 7.75
CA LEU A 31 4.93 8.72 7.04
C LEU A 31 4.25 9.73 7.98
N THR A 32 3.73 9.30 9.14
CA THR A 32 3.04 10.21 10.08
C THR A 32 4.00 11.21 10.72
N GLU A 33 5.28 10.85 10.86
CA GLU A 33 6.31 11.73 11.42
C GLU A 33 6.82 12.77 10.42
N ARG A 34 6.51 12.62 9.12
CA ARG A 34 6.89 13.54 8.06
C ARG A 34 6.24 14.91 8.20
N GLU A 35 7.07 15.94 8.37
CA GLU A 35 6.61 17.32 8.54
C GLU A 35 6.01 17.94 7.27
N ASP A 36 6.49 17.53 6.10
CA ASP A 36 5.97 17.97 4.80
C ASP A 36 4.53 17.46 4.55
N LEU A 37 4.20 16.23 4.95
CA LEU A 37 2.83 15.70 4.91
C LEU A 37 1.89 16.45 5.85
N LYS A 38 2.33 16.74 7.08
CA LYS A 38 1.55 17.53 8.04
C LYS A 38 1.24 18.93 7.51
N LYS A 39 2.24 19.62 6.95
CA LYS A 39 2.07 20.94 6.32
C LYS A 39 1.13 20.90 5.10
N ALA A 40 1.14 19.80 4.35
CA ALA A 40 0.22 19.56 3.25
C ALA A 40 -1.20 19.17 3.70
N GLY A 41 -1.43 18.99 5.01
CA GLY A 41 -2.70 18.58 5.59
C GLY A 41 -3.06 17.13 5.24
N ILE A 42 -2.07 16.25 5.17
CA ILE A 42 -2.22 14.83 4.83
C ILE A 42 -1.99 13.98 6.08
N ASP A 43 -3.03 13.27 6.50
CA ASP A 43 -3.00 12.29 7.58
C ASP A 43 -2.80 10.87 7.02
N ILE A 44 -2.07 10.03 7.76
CA ILE A 44 -1.98 8.60 7.49
C ILE A 44 -2.77 7.84 8.56
N ILE A 45 -3.77 7.08 8.13
CA ILE A 45 -4.66 6.33 9.02
C ILE A 45 -4.66 4.84 8.65
N TYR A 46 -5.01 3.98 9.61
CA TYR A 46 -5.27 2.58 9.33
C TYR A 46 -6.60 2.41 8.58
N GLY A 47 -6.59 1.60 7.53
CA GLY A 47 -7.78 1.25 6.74
C GLY A 47 -8.43 -0.09 7.11
N LYS A 48 -7.77 -0.90 7.94
CA LYS A 48 -8.17 -2.29 8.23
C LYS A 48 -9.56 -2.46 8.86
N SER A 49 -10.05 -1.43 9.56
CA SER A 49 -11.32 -1.50 10.27
C SER A 49 -12.33 -0.57 9.61
N GLU A 50 -13.23 -1.16 8.84
CA GLU A 50 -14.35 -0.45 8.20
C GLU A 50 -15.13 0.41 9.21
N ASN A 51 -15.48 -0.17 10.37
CA ASN A 51 -16.22 0.53 11.42
C ASN A 51 -15.50 1.79 11.91
N ARG A 52 -14.19 1.73 12.12
CA ARG A 52 -13.41 2.91 12.55
C ARG A 52 -13.36 3.99 11.47
N ILE A 53 -13.29 3.61 10.20
CA ILE A 53 -13.35 4.58 9.10
C ILE A 53 -14.73 5.23 9.04
N LYS A 54 -15.80 4.43 9.18
CA LYS A 54 -17.18 4.91 9.19
C LYS A 54 -17.46 5.85 10.36
N GLU A 55 -16.94 5.54 11.56
CA GLU A 55 -17.00 6.41 12.74
C GLU A 55 -16.24 7.73 12.53
N ARG A 56 -15.08 7.69 11.86
CA ARG A 56 -14.29 8.89 11.54
C ARG A 56 -15.02 9.80 10.54
N SER A 57 -15.51 9.23 9.44
CA SER A 57 -16.20 9.95 8.38
C SER A 57 -16.98 9.00 7.49
N GLU A 58 -18.30 9.16 7.46
CA GLU A 58 -19.17 8.42 6.55
C GLU A 58 -18.86 8.70 5.08
N ILE A 59 -18.41 9.92 4.76
CA ILE A 59 -17.99 10.30 3.40
C ILE A 59 -16.74 9.53 3.00
N LEU A 60 -15.74 9.47 3.87
CA LEU A 60 -14.50 8.74 3.63
C LEU A 60 -14.78 7.24 3.45
N TRP A 61 -15.63 6.67 4.32
CA TRP A 61 -16.09 5.28 4.18
C TRP A 61 -16.74 5.05 2.82
N LYS A 62 -17.72 5.87 2.41
CA LYS A 62 -18.37 5.76 1.09
C LYS A 62 -17.40 5.87 -0.08
N MET A 63 -16.36 6.70 0.02
CA MET A 63 -15.35 6.85 -1.03
C MET A 63 -14.40 5.66 -1.12
N LEU A 64 -14.17 4.94 -0.02
CA LEU A 64 -13.28 3.77 0.04
C LEU A 64 -14.02 2.44 -0.18
N SER A 65 -15.33 2.39 0.10
CA SER A 65 -16.16 1.22 -0.11
C SER A 65 -16.36 0.93 -1.60
N ILE A 66 -16.28 -0.35 -1.98
CA ILE A 66 -16.50 -0.79 -3.36
C ILE A 66 -17.96 -1.22 -3.53
N PRO A 67 -18.73 -0.61 -4.44
CA PRO A 67 -20.12 -0.97 -4.66
C PRO A 67 -20.27 -2.39 -5.21
N LEU A 68 -21.24 -3.13 -4.68
CA LEU A 68 -21.61 -4.46 -5.17
C LEU A 68 -22.78 -4.34 -6.14
N MET A 69 -22.63 -4.89 -7.35
CA MET A 69 -23.63 -4.74 -8.42
C MET A 69 -24.76 -5.77 -8.35
N ALA A 70 -24.57 -6.88 -7.64
CA ALA A 70 -25.44 -8.06 -7.75
C ALA A 70 -25.88 -8.65 -6.40
N SER A 71 -25.57 -7.96 -5.28
CA SER A 71 -25.92 -8.45 -3.95
C SER A 71 -27.28 -7.88 -3.52
N PRO A 72 -28.26 -8.71 -3.12
CA PRO A 72 -29.55 -8.23 -2.63
C PRO A 72 -29.50 -7.78 -1.15
N TYR A 73 -28.39 -8.01 -0.45
CA TYR A 73 -28.27 -7.75 1.00
C TYR A 73 -27.20 -6.73 1.36
N TYR A 74 -26.24 -6.50 0.47
CA TYR A 74 -25.08 -5.63 0.72
C TYR A 74 -24.87 -4.71 -0.46
N GLU A 75 -24.83 -3.40 -0.21
CA GLU A 75 -24.61 -2.39 -1.25
C GLU A 75 -23.12 -2.21 -1.58
N SER A 76 -22.23 -2.60 -0.67
CA SER A 76 -20.79 -2.44 -0.83
C SER A 76 -19.98 -3.49 -0.07
N VAL A 77 -18.71 -3.62 -0.43
CA VAL A 77 -17.71 -4.41 0.28
C VAL A 77 -16.52 -3.53 0.66
N TRP A 78 -15.92 -3.84 1.81
CA TRP A 78 -14.65 -3.25 2.24
C TRP A 78 -13.48 -4.03 1.66
N GLY A 79 -12.54 -3.35 1.01
CA GLY A 79 -11.38 -3.98 0.38
C GLY A 79 -10.23 -4.29 1.36
N ASP A 80 -9.14 -4.85 0.83
CA ASP A 80 -7.87 -5.00 1.55
C ASP A 80 -7.14 -3.64 1.62
N ILE A 81 -7.40 -2.89 2.69
CA ILE A 81 -6.88 -1.54 2.90
C ILE A 81 -6.02 -1.54 4.19
N ASP A 82 -4.71 -1.54 4.02
CA ASP A 82 -3.77 -1.51 5.16
C ASP A 82 -3.71 -0.09 5.75
N LEU A 83 -3.24 0.89 4.98
CA LEU A 83 -3.19 2.31 5.34
C LEU A 83 -3.88 3.18 4.27
N VAL A 84 -4.32 4.36 4.67
CA VAL A 84 -4.90 5.38 3.78
C VAL A 84 -4.25 6.73 4.06
N ALA A 85 -3.79 7.39 3.00
CA ALA A 85 -3.44 8.81 3.03
C ALA A 85 -4.68 9.66 2.77
N VAL A 86 -5.03 10.54 3.70
CA VAL A 86 -6.25 11.36 3.67
C VAL A 86 -5.88 12.83 3.76
N LYS A 87 -6.34 13.65 2.82
CA LYS A 87 -6.18 15.10 2.88
C LYS A 87 -7.34 15.73 3.63
N GLY A 88 -7.04 16.62 4.58
CA GLY A 88 -8.06 17.20 5.44
C GLY A 88 -8.79 16.11 6.23
N ARG A 89 -10.13 16.18 6.29
CA ARG A 89 -10.91 15.25 7.12
C ARG A 89 -11.27 13.95 6.42
N ASP A 90 -11.58 14.01 5.13
CA ASP A 90 -12.39 13.02 4.44
C ASP A 90 -11.97 12.71 3.01
N LEU A 91 -10.92 13.36 2.47
CA LEU A 91 -10.52 13.17 1.09
C LEU A 91 -9.42 12.10 0.94
N PRO A 92 -9.73 10.86 0.55
CA PRO A 92 -8.71 9.84 0.34
C PRO A 92 -7.86 10.20 -0.89
N ILE A 93 -6.54 10.18 -0.71
CA ILE A 93 -5.54 10.39 -1.76
C ILE A 93 -5.08 9.04 -2.29
N ALA A 94 -4.65 8.16 -1.37
CA ALA A 94 -4.07 6.88 -1.72
C ALA A 94 -4.39 5.80 -0.69
N VAL A 95 -4.61 4.58 -1.16
CA VAL A 95 -4.47 3.34 -0.39
C VAL A 95 -3.02 2.89 -0.48
N ILE A 96 -2.42 2.62 0.68
CA ILE A 96 -1.03 2.16 0.80
C ILE A 96 -1.08 0.73 1.34
N SER A 97 -0.98 -0.24 0.43
CA SER A 97 -0.90 -1.66 0.79
C SER A 97 0.50 -1.96 1.33
N CYS A 98 0.59 -2.60 2.50
CA CYS A 98 1.84 -2.85 3.20
C CYS A 98 2.15 -4.35 3.19
N LYS A 99 3.04 -4.82 2.31
CA LYS A 99 3.33 -6.25 2.17
C LYS A 99 4.82 -6.53 2.38
N VAL A 100 5.14 -7.44 3.31
CA VAL A 100 6.52 -7.89 3.55
C VAL A 100 7.08 -8.69 2.38
N SER A 101 6.22 -9.48 1.71
CA SER A 101 6.57 -10.24 0.51
C SER A 101 5.39 -10.35 -0.47
N LEU A 102 5.71 -10.58 -1.75
CA LEU A 102 4.79 -10.47 -2.90
C LEU A 102 4.12 -11.77 -3.34
N HIS A 103 3.98 -12.75 -2.45
CA HIS A 103 3.41 -14.06 -2.79
C HIS A 103 1.91 -13.93 -3.19
N GLY A 104 1.05 -14.93 -2.94
CA GLY A 104 -0.37 -14.88 -3.36
C GLY A 104 -1.16 -13.61 -2.97
N ARG A 105 -0.69 -12.85 -1.97
CA ARG A 105 -1.26 -11.57 -1.51
C ARG A 105 -1.03 -10.40 -2.48
N PHE A 106 -0.06 -10.49 -3.39
CA PHE A 106 0.17 -9.43 -4.36
C PHE A 106 -0.95 -9.35 -5.41
N THR A 107 -1.46 -10.49 -5.88
CA THR A 107 -2.60 -10.53 -6.81
C THR A 107 -3.85 -9.86 -6.25
N GLU A 108 -4.12 -10.03 -4.96
CA GLU A 108 -5.24 -9.36 -4.27
C GLU A 108 -5.06 -7.84 -4.26
N THR A 109 -3.85 -7.34 -3.96
CA THR A 109 -3.52 -5.92 -4.07
C THR A 109 -3.73 -5.39 -5.50
N LEU A 110 -3.32 -6.13 -6.53
CA LEU A 110 -3.54 -5.74 -7.93
C LEU A 110 -5.02 -5.69 -8.30
N PHE A 111 -5.82 -6.64 -7.80
CA PHE A 111 -7.27 -6.67 -8.00
C PHE A 111 -7.94 -5.42 -7.39
N TRP A 112 -7.65 -5.11 -6.13
CA TRP A 112 -8.19 -3.92 -5.48
C TRP A 112 -7.72 -2.63 -6.17
N SER A 113 -6.46 -2.58 -6.62
CA SER A 113 -5.95 -1.46 -7.39
C SER A 113 -6.75 -1.21 -8.67
N LEU A 114 -7.05 -2.27 -9.43
CA LEU A 114 -7.87 -2.18 -10.65
C LEU A 114 -9.26 -1.60 -10.34
N LEU A 115 -9.90 -2.05 -9.27
CA LEU A 115 -11.21 -1.56 -8.84
C LEU A 115 -11.16 -0.09 -8.43
N PHE A 116 -10.22 0.30 -7.57
CA PHE A 116 -10.06 1.70 -7.15
C PHE A 116 -9.78 2.61 -8.33
N ARG A 117 -8.92 2.18 -9.27
CA ARG A 117 -8.61 2.93 -10.50
C ARG A 117 -9.82 3.07 -11.42
N THR A 118 -10.67 2.05 -11.50
CA THR A 118 -11.85 2.05 -12.38
C THR A 118 -12.97 2.91 -11.81
N LEU A 119 -13.15 2.89 -10.49
CA LEU A 119 -14.30 3.50 -9.82
C LEU A 119 -13.99 4.88 -9.21
N SER A 120 -12.72 5.19 -8.99
CA SER A 120 -12.30 6.38 -8.27
C SER A 120 -10.99 6.95 -8.84
N ARG A 121 -10.51 8.05 -8.25
CA ARG A 121 -9.16 8.59 -8.51
C ARG A 121 -8.18 8.28 -7.39
N ILE A 122 -8.59 7.47 -6.42
CA ILE A 122 -7.77 7.07 -5.29
C ILE A 122 -6.61 6.25 -5.84
N LYS A 123 -5.40 6.65 -5.48
CA LYS A 123 -4.18 5.99 -5.89
C LYS A 123 -4.01 4.70 -5.10
N VAL A 124 -3.45 3.68 -5.72
CA VAL A 124 -3.10 2.44 -5.00
C VAL A 124 -1.63 2.16 -5.16
N VAL A 125 -0.94 2.16 -4.04
CA VAL A 125 0.51 1.98 -3.97
C VAL A 125 0.86 0.84 -3.04
N LEU A 126 2.03 0.25 -3.28
CA LEU A 126 2.57 -0.80 -2.44
C LEU A 126 3.79 -0.27 -1.67
N ALA A 127 3.80 -0.45 -0.36
CA ALA A 127 4.97 -0.26 0.49
C ALA A 127 5.49 -1.62 0.95
N THR A 128 6.77 -1.91 0.72
CA THR A 128 7.35 -3.23 0.96
C THR A 128 8.82 -3.12 1.36
N PRO A 129 9.35 -4.03 2.19
CA PRO A 129 10.78 -4.11 2.41
C PRO A 129 11.50 -4.88 1.30
N ASP A 130 10.76 -5.50 0.36
CA ASP A 130 11.27 -6.53 -0.55
C ASP A 130 11.96 -7.64 0.25
N GLY A 131 11.17 -8.43 0.97
CA GLY A 131 11.66 -9.50 1.85
C GLY A 131 12.47 -10.58 1.11
N GLY A 132 12.41 -10.59 -0.22
CA GLY A 132 13.17 -11.45 -1.10
C GLY A 132 12.50 -12.80 -1.35
N ARG A 133 12.89 -13.44 -2.46
CA ARG A 133 12.38 -14.75 -2.93
C ARG A 133 13.45 -15.85 -2.99
N GLY A 134 14.63 -15.59 -2.44
CA GLY A 134 15.73 -16.56 -2.49
C GLY A 134 15.56 -17.71 -1.49
N ARG A 135 16.42 -18.73 -1.64
CA ARG A 135 16.48 -19.88 -0.71
C ARG A 135 17.10 -19.45 0.63
N GLU A 136 17.13 -20.36 1.60
CA GLU A 136 17.69 -20.08 2.91
C GLU A 136 19.11 -19.48 2.83
N ASN A 137 19.33 -18.35 3.51
CA ASN A 137 20.57 -17.55 3.53
C ASN A 137 20.97 -16.87 2.20
N LEU A 138 20.04 -16.77 1.25
CA LEU A 138 20.22 -16.02 0.03
C LEU A 138 19.03 -15.08 -0.19
N TRP A 139 19.26 -13.78 -0.10
CA TRP A 139 18.28 -12.79 -0.54
C TRP A 139 18.37 -12.56 -2.05
N VAL A 140 17.22 -12.55 -2.71
CA VAL A 140 17.05 -12.20 -4.12
C VAL A 140 15.81 -11.34 -4.22
N SER A 141 15.93 -10.15 -4.80
CA SER A 141 14.80 -9.23 -4.97
C SER A 141 13.61 -9.91 -5.65
N GLU A 142 12.41 -9.62 -5.14
CA GLU A 142 11.14 -10.02 -5.76
C GLU A 142 10.86 -9.21 -7.04
N TRP A 143 11.53 -8.06 -7.23
CA TRP A 143 11.31 -7.12 -8.34
C TRP A 143 12.22 -7.34 -9.56
N GLY A 144 13.37 -8.01 -9.38
CA GLY A 144 14.39 -8.08 -10.43
C GLY A 144 14.99 -6.71 -10.74
N THR A 145 15.33 -6.45 -12.01
CA THR A 145 15.85 -5.14 -12.46
C THR A 145 14.97 -4.57 -13.57
N PRO A 146 15.06 -3.28 -13.91
CA PRO A 146 14.36 -2.73 -15.07
C PRO A 146 14.66 -3.47 -16.38
N GLU A 147 15.91 -3.91 -16.59
CA GLU A 147 16.36 -4.60 -17.80
C GLU A 147 15.99 -6.09 -17.78
N ASN A 148 15.84 -6.68 -16.59
CA ASN A 148 15.42 -8.06 -16.39
C ASN A 148 14.34 -8.14 -15.31
N PRO A 149 13.12 -7.68 -15.64
CA PRO A 149 12.06 -7.54 -14.65
C PRO A 149 11.45 -8.90 -14.30
N THR A 150 11.04 -9.04 -13.04
CA THR A 150 10.21 -10.18 -12.65
C THR A 150 8.78 -9.98 -13.12
N LYS A 151 7.99 -11.06 -13.08
CA LYS A 151 6.53 -10.99 -13.27
C LYS A 151 5.90 -9.96 -12.32
N ASP A 152 6.36 -9.89 -11.08
CA ASP A 152 5.78 -8.99 -10.08
C ASP A 152 6.04 -7.52 -10.42
N ARG A 153 7.25 -7.19 -10.89
CA ARG A 153 7.57 -5.84 -11.41
C ARG A 153 6.70 -5.48 -12.61
N LEU A 154 6.59 -6.37 -13.60
CA LEU A 154 5.76 -6.12 -14.80
C LEU A 154 4.28 -5.88 -14.44
N LEU A 155 3.75 -6.67 -13.51
CA LEU A 155 2.37 -6.51 -13.02
C LEU A 155 2.20 -5.22 -12.23
N ALA A 156 3.14 -4.88 -11.33
CA ALA A 156 3.11 -3.62 -10.59
C ALA A 156 3.09 -2.44 -11.55
N GLU A 157 4.02 -2.40 -12.52
CA GLU A 157 4.14 -1.32 -13.51
C GLU A 157 2.85 -1.13 -14.33
N SER A 158 2.08 -2.20 -14.52
CA SER A 158 0.80 -2.14 -15.23
C SER A 158 -0.37 -1.67 -14.35
N TYR A 159 -0.40 -2.11 -13.09
CA TYR A 159 -1.62 -2.06 -12.27
C TYR A 159 -1.53 -1.24 -10.99
N LEU A 160 -0.36 -0.78 -10.57
CA LEU A 160 -0.19 0.10 -9.39
C LEU A 160 0.18 1.53 -9.80
N ASP A 161 -0.07 2.49 -8.92
CA ASP A 161 0.39 3.87 -9.08
C ASP A 161 1.83 4.08 -8.56
N GLY A 162 2.35 3.15 -7.76
CA GLY A 162 3.69 3.21 -7.21
C GLY A 162 4.05 1.99 -6.37
N VAL A 163 5.34 1.64 -6.37
CA VAL A 163 5.93 0.66 -5.46
C VAL A 163 7.07 1.33 -4.72
N TYR A 164 7.00 1.33 -3.40
CA TYR A 164 7.88 2.07 -2.51
C TYR A 164 8.59 1.10 -1.59
N VAL A 165 9.91 1.07 -1.71
CA VAL A 165 10.73 0.01 -1.12
C VAL A 165 11.77 0.58 -0.17
N GLU A 166 11.90 -0.04 1.00
CA GLU A 166 13.02 0.20 1.90
C GLU A 166 13.52 -1.14 2.46
N ASN A 167 14.72 -1.55 2.05
CA ASN A 167 15.28 -2.84 2.45
C ASN A 167 15.75 -2.81 3.92
N VAL A 168 14.80 -2.85 4.86
CA VAL A 168 15.07 -2.90 6.29
C VAL A 168 15.53 -4.33 6.66
N PRO A 169 16.75 -4.52 7.21
CA PRO A 169 17.32 -5.85 7.45
C PRO A 169 16.47 -6.80 8.30
N GLU A 170 15.68 -6.27 9.26
CA GLU A 170 14.76 -7.07 10.07
C GLU A 170 13.74 -7.86 9.21
N PHE A 171 13.38 -7.32 8.04
CA PHE A 171 12.38 -7.91 7.15
C PHE A 171 12.98 -8.64 5.94
N CYS A 172 14.29 -8.50 5.69
CA CYS A 172 14.98 -9.04 4.52
C CYS A 172 15.88 -10.22 4.90
N LYS A 173 15.32 -11.43 5.04
CA LYS A 173 16.10 -12.61 5.48
C LYS A 173 17.24 -12.90 4.50
N GLY A 174 18.47 -12.90 4.99
CA GLY A 174 19.66 -13.26 4.22
C GLY A 174 20.19 -12.17 3.29
N ILE A 175 19.72 -10.92 3.43
CA ILE A 175 20.28 -9.77 2.70
C ILE A 175 21.70 -9.48 3.21
N ARG A 176 22.64 -9.22 2.29
CA ARG A 176 24.03 -8.88 2.61
C ARG A 176 24.32 -7.40 2.37
N PRO A 177 25.34 -6.82 3.02
CA PRO A 177 25.77 -5.46 2.73
C PRO A 177 26.02 -5.26 1.23
N GLY A 178 25.49 -4.17 0.66
CA GLY A 178 25.60 -3.85 -0.77
C GLY A 178 24.55 -4.53 -1.66
N GLN A 179 23.71 -5.42 -1.12
CA GLN A 179 22.51 -5.90 -1.80
C GLN A 179 21.32 -4.99 -1.50
N GLY A 180 20.43 -4.84 -2.47
CA GLY A 180 19.21 -4.06 -2.31
C GLY A 180 18.34 -4.13 -3.56
N THR A 181 17.15 -3.57 -3.45
CA THR A 181 16.22 -3.46 -4.57
C THR A 181 16.80 -2.55 -5.63
N VAL A 182 16.79 -2.99 -6.90
CA VAL A 182 17.15 -2.12 -8.01
C VAL A 182 15.93 -1.28 -8.37
N PHE A 183 16.04 0.03 -8.19
CA PHE A 183 14.98 0.99 -8.49
C PHE A 183 14.87 1.28 -10.00
N GLY A 184 13.70 1.78 -10.41
CA GLY A 184 13.41 2.19 -11.78
C GLY A 184 11.92 2.07 -12.10
N GLY A 185 11.43 2.95 -12.98
CA GLY A 185 10.00 3.04 -13.29
C GLY A 185 9.20 3.42 -12.05
N ILE A 186 8.17 2.63 -11.72
CA ILE A 186 7.34 2.89 -10.55
C ILE A 186 7.91 2.32 -9.24
N VAL A 187 8.96 1.47 -9.31
CA VAL A 187 9.64 0.86 -8.15
C VAL A 187 10.72 1.82 -7.67
N ARG A 188 10.49 2.46 -6.52
CA ARG A 188 11.24 3.61 -6.01
C ARG A 188 11.49 3.46 -4.51
N PRO A 189 12.44 4.21 -3.93
CA PRO A 189 12.68 4.17 -2.49
C PRO A 189 11.48 4.71 -1.70
N LEU A 190 11.26 4.20 -0.48
CA LEU A 190 10.13 4.62 0.38
C LEU A 190 10.12 6.12 0.66
N GLU A 191 11.30 6.75 0.66
CA GLU A 191 11.48 8.19 0.88
C GLU A 191 10.81 9.09 -0.17
N GLU A 192 10.48 8.56 -1.34
CA GLU A 192 9.78 9.31 -2.37
C GLU A 192 8.25 9.32 -2.19
N LEU A 193 7.69 8.41 -1.39
CA LEU A 193 6.25 8.30 -1.17
C LEU A 193 5.63 9.61 -0.64
N PRO A 194 6.22 10.31 0.35
CA PRO A 194 5.68 11.59 0.82
C PRO A 194 5.47 12.62 -0.29
N ALA A 195 6.46 12.79 -1.19
CA ALA A 195 6.38 13.76 -2.27
C ALA A 195 5.24 13.44 -3.24
N ASP A 196 5.06 12.16 -3.56
CA ASP A 196 3.98 11.68 -4.42
C ASP A 196 2.60 11.86 -3.78
N LEU A 197 2.46 11.58 -2.48
CA LEU A 197 1.22 11.84 -1.75
C LEU A 197 0.85 13.33 -1.74
N ILE A 198 1.83 14.22 -1.59
CA ILE A 198 1.61 15.68 -1.65
C ILE A 198 1.11 16.07 -3.04
N ARG A 199 1.82 15.63 -4.09
CA ARG A 199 1.45 15.91 -5.49
C ARG A 199 0.03 15.44 -5.80
N TRP A 200 -0.30 14.18 -5.48
CA TRP A 200 -1.64 13.65 -5.69
C TRP A 200 -2.69 14.36 -4.84
N GLY A 201 -2.36 14.74 -3.61
CA GLY A 201 -3.23 15.55 -2.75
C GLY A 201 -3.58 16.91 -3.34
N GLU A 202 -2.65 17.56 -4.04
CA GLU A 202 -2.91 18.80 -4.78
C GLU A 202 -3.78 18.56 -6.02
N GLU A 203 -3.50 17.52 -6.79
CA GLU A 203 -4.28 17.14 -7.98
C GLU A 203 -5.76 16.91 -7.64
N VAL A 204 -6.03 16.13 -6.59
CA VAL A 204 -7.41 15.84 -6.16
C VAL A 204 -8.09 17.10 -5.63
N SER A 205 -7.38 17.99 -4.93
CA SER A 205 -7.93 19.27 -4.45
C SER A 205 -8.38 20.19 -5.59
N LYS A 206 -7.54 20.33 -6.63
CA LYS A 206 -7.85 21.14 -7.82
C LYS A 206 -9.10 20.63 -8.54
N PHE A 207 -9.25 19.30 -8.64
CA PHE A 207 -10.41 18.70 -9.29
C PHE A 207 -11.73 18.95 -8.55
N ILE A 208 -11.71 18.90 -7.21
CA ILE A 208 -12.90 19.19 -6.40
C ILE A 208 -13.29 20.66 -6.55
N HIS A 209 -12.32 21.57 -6.58
CA HIS A 209 -12.57 22.99 -6.78
C HIS A 209 -13.24 23.24 -8.15
N LEU A 210 -12.68 22.69 -9.22
CA LEU A 210 -13.25 22.81 -10.58
C LEU A 210 -14.69 22.27 -10.65
N ARG A 211 -14.97 21.12 -10.01
CA ARG A 211 -16.33 20.56 -9.98
C ARG A 211 -17.32 21.45 -9.22
N LYS A 212 -16.89 22.12 -8.15
CA LYS A 212 -17.74 23.06 -7.41
C LYS A 212 -18.04 24.30 -8.23
N GLU A 213 -17.04 24.85 -8.92
CA GLU A 213 -17.25 25.98 -9.83
C GLU A 213 -18.25 25.64 -10.93
N LEU A 214 -18.06 24.51 -11.63
CA LEU A 214 -18.98 24.08 -12.68
C LEU A 214 -20.42 23.86 -12.18
N ARG A 215 -20.61 23.36 -10.95
CA ARG A 215 -21.94 23.23 -10.33
C ARG A 215 -22.61 24.56 -9.99
N ASN A 216 -21.84 25.63 -9.82
CA ASN A 216 -22.39 26.97 -9.57
C ASN A 216 -22.69 27.74 -10.87
N PHE A 217 -22.26 27.22 -12.04
CA PHE A 217 -22.54 27.78 -13.36
C PHE A 217 -23.81 27.22 -14.02
N TYR A 218 -24.38 26.13 -13.50
CA TYR A 218 -25.65 25.52 -13.91
C TYR A 218 -26.70 25.67 -12.81
#